data_AF-A0A0F6TNQ7-F1
#
_entry.id   AF-A0A0F6TNQ7-F1
#
_cell.length_a   1.000
_cell.length_b   1.000
_cell.length_c   1.000
_cell.angle_alpha   90.00
_cell.angle_beta   90.00
_cell.angle_gamma   90.00
#
_symmetry.space_group_name_H-M   'P 1'
#
loop_
_entity.id
_entity.type
_entity.pdbx_description
1 polymer ?
#
loop_
_entity_poly.entity_id
_entity_poly.type
_entity_poly.pdbx_seq_one_letter_code
_entity_poly.pdbx_strand_id
1 'polypeptide(L)' 'MQIKVNDEVLDIEQGMTLAQFIEWFKQDGNFAVAVNMEFVPRSLYSETALKENDKVEIVQPMQGG' A
#
# COMPACT_ATOMS: atom_id res chain seq x y z
N MET A 1 13.72 2.67 -4.02
CA MET A 1 13.76 1.46 -3.17
C MET A 1 12.76 0.47 -3.72
N GLN A 2 13.06 -0.81 -3.61
CA GLN A 2 12.21 -1.84 -4.15
C GLN A 2 11.21 -2.31 -3.09
N ILE A 3 9.93 -2.40 -3.46
CA ILE A 3 8.87 -3.01 -2.66
C ILE A 3 8.10 -4.02 -3.51
N LYS A 4 7.32 -4.89 -2.87
CA LYS A 4 6.45 -5.85 -3.56
C LYS A 4 5.00 -5.45 -3.35
N VAL A 5 4.26 -5.20 -4.43
CA VAL A 5 2.86 -4.74 -4.42
C VAL A 5 1.99 -5.74 -5.19
N ASN A 6 1.02 -6.38 -4.53
CA ASN A 6 0.13 -7.38 -5.17
C ASN A 6 0.89 -8.39 -6.06
N ASP A 7 1.95 -8.98 -5.52
CA ASP A 7 2.88 -9.88 -6.20
C ASP A 7 3.84 -9.29 -7.25
N GLU A 8 3.70 -8.02 -7.61
CA GLU A 8 4.59 -7.32 -8.52
C GLU A 8 5.68 -6.54 -7.78
N VAL A 9 6.87 -6.45 -8.35
CA VAL A 9 7.99 -5.73 -7.76
C VAL A 9 8.07 -4.33 -8.38
N LEU A 10 8.04 -3.29 -7.55
CA LEU A 10 8.06 -1.89 -7.97
C LEU A 10 9.20 -1.11 -7.33
N ASP A 11 9.80 -0.21 -8.09
CA ASP A 11 10.73 0.79 -7.60
C ASP A 11 10.01 2.11 -7.30
N ILE A 12 10.08 2.54 -6.05
CA ILE A 12 9.47 3.79 -5.56
C ILE A 12 10.50 4.71 -4.92
N GLU A 13 10.15 5.98 -4.73
CA GLU A 13 11.01 6.93 -4.02
C GLU A 13 11.23 6.50 -2.56
N GLN A 14 12.42 6.74 -2.04
CA GLN A 14 12.74 6.38 -0.66
C GLN A 14 12.02 7.30 0.33
N GLY A 15 11.48 6.72 1.41
CA GLY A 15 10.80 7.48 2.46
C GLY A 15 9.37 7.90 2.10
N MET A 16 8.82 7.40 0.99
CA MET A 16 7.43 7.60 0.62
C MET A 16 6.50 6.99 1.68
N THR A 17 5.50 7.76 2.10
CA THR A 17 4.41 7.27 2.97
C THR A 17 3.43 6.42 2.16
N LEU A 18 2.65 5.58 2.84
CA LEU A 18 1.61 4.78 2.20
C LEU A 18 0.58 5.65 1.47
N ALA A 19 0.24 6.83 2.01
CA ALA A 19 -0.62 7.81 1.35
C ALA A 19 -0.02 8.30 0.01
N GLN A 20 1.25 8.73 0.02
CA GLN A 20 1.94 9.18 -1.19
C GLN A 20 2.08 8.06 -2.22
N PHE A 21 2.35 6.84 -1.75
CA PHE A 21 2.43 5.66 -2.63
C PHE A 21 1.11 5.38 -3.31
N ILE A 22 -0.02 5.42 -2.58
CA ILE A 22 -1.35 5.19 -3.14
C ILE A 22 -1.72 6.26 -4.19
N GLU A 23 -1.36 7.52 -3.94
CA GLU A 23 -1.56 8.62 -4.90
C GLU A 23 -0.70 8.42 -6.17
N TRP A 24 0.58 8.09 -6.00
CA TRP A 24 1.50 7.80 -7.11
C TRP A 24 1.08 6.57 -7.93
N PHE A 25 0.65 5.51 -7.25
CA PHE A 25 0.16 4.27 -7.84
C PHE A 25 -1.24 4.43 -8.49
N LYS A 26 -1.88 5.60 -8.31
CA LYS A 26 -3.20 5.94 -8.85
C LYS A 26 -4.29 4.96 -8.40
N GLN A 27 -4.19 4.44 -7.17
CA GLN A 27 -5.23 3.59 -6.61
C GLN A 27 -6.37 4.46 -6.07
N ASP A 28 -7.56 4.25 -6.61
CA ASP A 28 -8.78 4.91 -6.22
C ASP A 28 -9.85 3.93 -5.71
N GLY A 29 -10.99 4.48 -5.31
CA GLY A 29 -12.14 3.70 -4.85
C GLY A 29 -12.02 3.17 -3.42
N ASN A 30 -12.83 2.13 -3.14
CA ASN A 30 -12.87 1.48 -1.85
C ASN A 30 -11.91 0.31 -1.82
N PHE A 31 -10.90 0.40 -0.97
CA PHE A 31 -9.85 -0.61 -0.79
C PHE A 31 -9.30 -0.54 0.63
N ALA A 32 -8.68 -1.64 1.05
CA ALA A 32 -7.84 -1.72 2.23
C ALA A 32 -6.41 -2.04 1.80
N VAL A 33 -5.44 -1.61 2.59
CA VAL A 33 -4.03 -1.89 2.34
C VAL A 33 -3.46 -2.64 3.53
N ALA A 34 -2.75 -3.73 3.26
CA ALA A 34 -1.91 -4.41 4.24
C ALA A 34 -0.45 -4.18 3.90
N VAL A 35 0.37 -3.90 4.90
CA VAL A 35 1.83 -3.84 4.80
C VAL A 35 2.39 -4.98 5.61
N ASN A 36 3.16 -5.86 4.98
CA ASN A 36 3.73 -7.06 5.58
C ASN A 36 2.68 -7.97 6.26
N MET A 37 1.54 -8.18 5.59
CA MET A 37 0.39 -8.95 6.06
C MET A 37 -0.37 -8.33 7.25
N GLU A 38 -0.10 -7.07 7.58
CA GLU A 38 -0.82 -6.32 8.62
C GLU A 38 -1.63 -5.18 7.98
N PHE A 39 -2.93 -5.15 8.24
CA PHE A 39 -3.80 -4.09 7.72
C PHE A 39 -3.44 -2.74 8.34
N VAL A 40 -3.19 -1.76 7.48
CA VAL A 40 -2.95 -0.39 7.90
C VAL A 40 -4.31 0.34 7.89
N PRO A 41 -4.76 0.93 9.01
CA PRO A 41 -5.91 1.82 9.02
C PRO A 41 -5.69 3.01 8.10
N ARG A 42 -6.72 3.42 7.36
CA ARG A 42 -6.63 4.55 6.42
C ARG A 42 -6.17 5.87 7.08
N SER A 43 -6.48 6.06 8.36
CA SER A 43 -6.01 7.20 9.16
C SER A 43 -4.50 7.22 9.36
N LEU A 44 -3.81 6.08 9.25
CA LEU A 44 -2.37 5.94 9.44
C LEU A 44 -1.59 5.93 8.11
N TYR A 45 -2.25 6.06 6.96
CA TYR A 45 -1.56 6.02 5.66
C TYR A 45 -0.52 7.13 5.51
N SER A 46 -0.81 8.34 6.01
CA SER A 46 0.13 9.46 5.98
C SER A 46 1.30 9.32 6.96
N GLU A 47 1.19 8.44 7.95
CA GLU A 47 2.21 8.22 8.98
C GLU A 47 3.04 6.95 8.72
N THR A 48 2.50 6.04 7.91
CA THR A 48 3.13 4.76 7.58
C THR A 48 4.16 4.98 6.47
N ALA A 49 5.43 5.12 6.85
CA ALA A 49 6.54 5.16 5.88
C ALA A 49 6.81 3.75 5.33
N LEU A 50 6.83 3.62 4.00
CA LEU A 50 7.24 2.39 3.35
C LEU A 50 8.76 2.22 3.46
N LYS A 51 9.19 0.97 3.53
CA LYS A 51 10.60 0.57 3.64
C LYS A 51 10.96 -0.37 2.50
N GLU A 52 12.25 -0.47 2.24
CA GLU A 52 12.77 -1.41 1.25
C GLU A 52 12.38 -2.85 1.63
N ASN A 53 11.96 -3.62 0.62
CA ASN A 53 11.44 -4.99 0.71
C ASN A 53 10.08 -5.14 1.41
N ASP A 54 9.37 -4.05 1.73
CA ASP A 54 8.00 -4.16 2.23
C ASP A 54 7.09 -4.85 1.20
N LYS A 55 6.14 -5.64 1.73
CA LYS A 55 5.08 -6.28 0.96
C LYS A 55 3.79 -5.50 1.17
N VAL A 56 3.30 -4.86 0.13
CA VAL A 56 2.05 -4.11 0.13
C VAL A 56 0.98 -4.93 -0.59
N GLU A 57 -0.12 -5.21 0.08
CA GLU A 57 -1.30 -5.82 -0.54
C GLU A 57 -2.44 -4.81 -0.56
N ILE A 58 -2.96 -4.52 -1.75
CA ILE A 58 -4.11 -3.65 -1.95
C ILE A 58 -5.29 -4.55 -2.31
N VAL A 59 -6.28 -4.61 -1.42
CA VAL A 59 -7.45 -5.47 -1.58
C VAL A 59 -8.72 -4.65 -1.68
N GLN A 60 -9.58 -5.00 -2.63
CA GLN A 60 -10.93 -4.46 -2.71
C GLN A 60 -11.87 -5.33 -1.85
N PRO A 61 -12.80 -4.74 -1.10
CA PRO A 61 -13.78 -5.52 -0.37
C PRO A 61 -14.65 -6.29 -1.38
N MET A 62 -14.68 -7.61 -1.25
CA MET A 62 -15.66 -8.42 -1.95
C MET A 62 -17.03 -8.14 -1.31
N GLN A 63 -17.96 -7.54 -2.07
CA GLN A 63 -19.36 -7.49 -1.64
C GLN A 63 -19.89 -8.93 -1.62
N GLY A 64 -19.97 -9.53 -0.43
CA GLY A 64 -20.73 -10.75 -0.22
C GLY A 64 -22.22 -10.45 -0.30
N GLY A 65 -22.93 -11.22 -1.14
CA GLY A 65 -24.39 -11.31 -1.12
C GLY A 65 -24.87 -12.32 -0.09
#